data_AF-A0A7X6UUC9-F1
#
_entry.id   AF-A0A7X6UUC9-F1
#
_cell.length_a   1.000
_cell.length_b   1.000
_cell.length_c   1.000
_cell.angle_alpha   90.00
_cell.angle_beta   90.00
_cell.angle_gamma   90.00
#
_symmetry.space_group_name_H-M   'P 1'
#
loop_
_entity.id
_entity.type
_entity.pdbx_description
1 polymer ?
#
loop_
_entity_poly.entity_id
_entity_poly.type
_entity_poly.pdbx_seq_one_letter_code
_entity_poly.pdbx_strand_id
1 'polypeptide(L)'
;MARSAKKSSACQAEVLAREQREISVSEFFLKNRHLLGFDNPRKALLTTVKEAVDNSLDACDEAGILPEISVDIQQTGAKRFRVMITDNGPGIPRNQIPKIFAKLLYGSKFHRLRMSRGQQG
;
A
#
# COMPACT_ATOMS: atom_id res chain seq x y z
N MET A 1 43.52 1.58 -44.06
CA MET A 1 42.95 1.13 -42.77
C MET A 1 42.14 2.28 -42.18
N ALA A 2 40.80 2.21 -42.21
CA ALA A 2 39.94 3.20 -41.54
C ALA A 2 39.09 2.47 -40.49
N ARG A 3 39.27 2.85 -39.22
CA ARG A 3 38.56 2.28 -38.08
C ARG A 3 37.09 2.69 -38.16
N SER A 4 36.19 1.70 -38.26
CA SER A 4 34.74 1.87 -38.18
C SER A 4 34.36 2.28 -36.76
N ALA A 5 33.81 3.49 -36.61
CA ALA A 5 33.29 3.98 -35.35
C ALA A 5 31.94 3.28 -35.04
N LYS A 6 31.90 2.55 -33.91
CA LYS A 6 30.71 1.91 -33.36
C LYS A 6 29.57 2.93 -33.15
N LYS A 7 28.60 2.96 -34.06
CA LYS A 7 27.24 3.50 -33.82
C LYS A 7 26.35 2.34 -33.36
N SER A 8 26.22 2.08 -32.06
CA SER A 8 25.25 1.05 -31.62
C SER A 8 24.69 1.18 -30.20
N SER A 9 24.81 2.32 -29.50
CA SER A 9 24.22 2.48 -28.16
C SER A 9 22.87 3.22 -28.17
N ALA A 10 22.66 4.20 -29.06
CA ALA A 10 21.43 5.01 -29.08
C ALA A 10 20.18 4.20 -29.51
N CYS A 11 20.32 3.34 -30.52
CA CYS A 11 19.23 2.48 -30.99
C CYS A 11 18.82 1.44 -29.93
N GLN A 12 19.76 0.98 -29.11
CA GLN A 12 19.46 0.04 -28.02
C GLN A 12 18.68 0.71 -26.89
N ALA A 13 19.03 1.95 -26.52
CA ALA A 13 18.33 2.68 -25.45
C ALA A 13 16.87 2.99 -25.82
N GLU A 14 16.60 3.43 -27.06
CA GLU A 14 15.24 3.72 -27.53
C GLU A 14 14.37 2.45 -27.67
N VAL A 15 14.96 1.33 -28.07
CA VAL A 15 14.27 0.03 -28.15
C VAL A 15 13.96 -0.51 -26.75
N LEU A 16 14.93 -0.47 -25.83
CA LEU A 16 14.72 -0.85 -24.43
C LEU A 16 13.71 0.06 -23.72
N ALA A 17 13.66 1.34 -24.07
CA ALA A 17 12.67 2.28 -23.55
C ALA A 17 11.25 1.95 -24.02
N ARG A 18 11.08 1.46 -25.26
CA ARG A 18 9.76 1.02 -25.77
C ARG A 18 9.23 -0.25 -25.10
N GLU A 19 10.11 -1.05 -24.51
CA GLU A 19 9.74 -2.22 -23.72
C GLU A 19 9.37 -1.87 -22.27
N GLN A 20 9.60 -0.62 -21.84
CA GLN A 20 9.15 -0.17 -20.53
C GLN A 20 7.63 -0.10 -20.48
N ARG A 21 7.05 -0.91 -19.60
CA ARG A 21 5.62 -0.91 -19.30
C ARG A 21 5.43 -0.35 -17.90
N GLU A 22 4.60 0.67 -17.78
CA GLU A 22 4.09 1.10 -16.48
C GLU A 22 3.11 0.03 -15.98
N ILE A 23 3.44 -0.58 -14.86
CA ILE A 23 2.57 -1.55 -14.20
C ILE A 23 1.70 -0.77 -13.22
N SER A 24 0.38 -0.94 -13.30
CA SER A 24 -0.50 -0.35 -12.30
C SER A 24 -0.21 -0.91 -10.91
N VAL A 25 -0.41 -0.10 -9.88
CA VAL A 25 -0.24 -0.51 -8.47
C VAL A 25 -0.99 -1.82 -8.16
N SER A 26 -2.24 -1.90 -8.64
CA SER A 26 -3.09 -3.08 -8.48
C SER A 26 -2.50 -4.31 -9.16
N GLU A 27 -1.92 -4.15 -10.35
CA GLU A 27 -1.28 -5.24 -11.09
C GLU A 27 0.04 -5.68 -10.44
N PHE A 28 0.81 -4.75 -9.87
CA PHE A 28 2.01 -5.05 -9.09
C PHE A 28 1.67 -5.94 -7.89
N PHE A 29 0.59 -5.63 -7.17
CA PHE A 29 0.16 -6.42 -6.02
C PHE A 29 -0.47 -7.76 -6.37
N LEU A 30 -1.24 -7.84 -7.46
CA LEU A 30 -1.76 -9.11 -7.95
C LEU A 30 -0.64 -10.08 -8.33
N LYS A 31 0.43 -9.56 -8.95
CA LYS A 31 1.61 -10.36 -9.31
C LYS A 31 2.49 -10.70 -8.10
N ASN A 32 2.51 -9.85 -7.07
CA ASN A 32 3.41 -10.00 -5.92
C ASN A 32 2.69 -10.13 -4.57
N ARG A 33 1.61 -10.92 -4.51
CA ARG A 33 0.81 -11.13 -3.28
C ARG A 33 1.64 -11.57 -2.06
N HIS A 34 2.72 -12.31 -2.27
CA HIS A 34 3.58 -12.82 -1.22
C HIS A 34 4.44 -11.73 -0.56
N LEU A 35 4.86 -10.69 -1.31
CA LEU A 35 5.66 -9.57 -0.77
C LEU A 35 4.91 -8.78 0.31
N LEU A 36 3.58 -8.86 0.30
CA LEU A 36 2.69 -8.17 1.24
C LEU A 36 2.13 -9.08 2.35
N GLY A 37 2.52 -10.36 2.38
CA GLY A 37 1.98 -11.31 3.37
C GLY A 37 0.54 -11.75 3.13
N PHE A 38 0.04 -11.68 1.89
CA PHE A 38 -1.29 -12.19 1.47
C PHE A 38 -1.21 -13.56 0.74
N ASP A 39 -0.16 -14.33 1.06
CA ASP A 39 0.11 -15.68 0.56
C ASP A 39 -0.77 -16.75 1.25
N ASN A 40 -0.98 -16.62 2.57
CA ASN A 40 -1.82 -17.53 3.35
C ASN A 40 -3.10 -16.81 3.82
N PRO A 41 -4.32 -17.36 3.61
CA PRO A 41 -5.57 -16.75 4.06
C PRO A 41 -5.61 -16.37 5.54
N ARG A 42 -4.98 -17.15 6.43
CA ARG A 42 -4.93 -16.83 7.87
C ARG A 42 -4.02 -15.63 8.14
N LYS A 43 -2.85 -15.62 7.49
CA LYS A 43 -1.89 -14.51 7.58
C LYS A 43 -2.48 -13.24 6.98
N ALA A 44 -3.15 -13.35 5.83
CA ALA A 44 -3.85 -12.25 5.18
C ALA A 44 -4.88 -11.57 6.10
N LEU A 45 -5.69 -12.36 6.82
CA LEU A 45 -6.66 -11.82 7.77
C LEU A 45 -5.96 -11.07 8.91
N LEU A 46 -4.93 -11.69 9.50
CA LEU A 46 -4.14 -11.08 10.58
C LEU A 46 -3.47 -9.78 10.11
N THR A 47 -2.83 -9.79 8.95
CA THR A 47 -2.18 -8.61 8.35
C THR A 47 -3.19 -7.50 8.11
N THR A 48 -4.37 -7.83 7.58
CA THR A 48 -5.44 -6.83 7.33
C THR A 48 -5.86 -6.14 8.62
N VAL A 49 -6.09 -6.92 9.69
CA VAL A 49 -6.48 -6.37 11.00
C VAL A 49 -5.34 -5.54 11.60
N LYS A 50 -4.10 -6.07 11.58
CA LYS A 50 -2.90 -5.38 12.09
C LYS A 50 -2.75 -4.00 11.44
N GLU A 51 -2.70 -3.95 10.11
CA GLU A 51 -2.47 -2.69 9.38
C GLU A 51 -3.61 -1.69 9.59
N ALA A 52 -4.86 -2.16 9.67
CA ALA A 52 -5.99 -1.28 9.95
C ALA A 52 -5.94 -0.69 11.36
N VAL A 53 -5.67 -1.52 12.38
CA VAL A 53 -5.56 -1.08 13.77
C VAL A 53 -4.36 -0.15 13.97
N ASP A 54 -3.20 -0.46 13.37
CA ASP A 54 -2.02 0.40 13.42
C ASP A 54 -2.31 1.78 12.82
N ASN A 55 -3.05 1.83 11.70
CA ASN A 55 -3.45 3.10 11.10
C ASN A 55 -4.43 3.89 11.97
N SER A 56 -5.41 3.24 12.60
CA SER A 56 -6.33 3.88 13.53
C SER A 56 -5.60 4.44 14.77
N LEU A 57 -4.67 3.67 15.36
CA LEU A 57 -3.86 4.11 16.50
C LEU A 57 -2.96 5.29 16.12
N ASP A 58 -2.25 5.21 15.00
CA ASP A 58 -1.39 6.31 14.54
C ASP A 58 -2.21 7.58 14.29
N ALA A 59 -3.44 7.47 13.76
CA ALA A 59 -4.32 8.60 13.54
C ALA A 59 -4.78 9.27 14.85
N CYS A 60 -5.10 8.47 15.88
CA CYS A 60 -5.46 8.97 17.20
C CYS A 60 -4.27 9.62 17.91
N ASP A 61 -3.11 8.97 17.89
CA ASP A 61 -1.86 9.45 18.48
C ASP A 61 -1.43 10.80 17.86
N GLU A 62 -1.56 10.95 16.54
CA GLU A 62 -1.25 12.20 15.83
C GLU A 62 -2.21 13.35 16.19
N ALA A 63 -3.47 13.03 16.50
CA ALA A 63 -4.49 13.99 16.88
C ALA A 63 -4.52 14.29 18.39
N GLY A 64 -3.74 13.55 19.20
CA GLY A 64 -3.79 13.63 20.66
C GLY A 64 -5.11 13.15 21.25
N ILE A 65 -5.78 12.23 20.57
CA ILE A 65 -7.06 11.64 21.00
C ILE A 65 -6.77 10.31 21.69
N LEU A 66 -7.40 10.05 22.85
CA LEU A 66 -7.34 8.73 23.47
C LEU A 66 -8.07 7.71 22.57
N PRO A 67 -7.38 6.70 22.03
CA PRO A 67 -7.97 5.82 21.03
C PRO A 67 -9.06 4.93 21.62
N GLU A 68 -10.23 4.97 21.00
CA GLU A 68 -11.31 4.00 21.16
C GLU A 68 -11.49 3.30 19.82
N ILE A 69 -11.14 2.01 19.77
CA ILE A 69 -11.11 1.23 18.52
C ILE A 69 -11.93 -0.04 18.72
N SER A 70 -12.92 -0.24 17.85
CA SER A 70 -13.69 -1.49 17.77
C SER A 70 -13.31 -2.28 16.53
N VAL A 71 -13.10 -3.59 16.70
CA VAL A 71 -12.81 -4.52 15.60
C VAL A 71 -13.89 -5.59 15.56
N ASP A 72 -14.61 -5.67 14.45
CA ASP A 72 -15.62 -6.71 14.17
C ASP A 72 -15.17 -7.57 12.99
N ILE A 73 -15.20 -8.89 13.17
CA ILE A 73 -14.84 -9.87 12.15
C ILE A 73 -16.00 -10.84 12.00
N GLN A 74 -16.69 -10.73 10.86
CA GLN A 74 -17.83 -11.58 10.54
C GLN A 74 -17.47 -12.53 9.40
N GLN A 75 -17.65 -13.83 9.62
CA GLN A 75 -17.50 -14.80 8.55
C GLN A 75 -18.77 -14.81 7.68
N THR A 76 -18.64 -14.36 6.43
CA THR A 76 -19.78 -14.29 5.48
C THR A 76 -19.78 -15.47 4.49
N GLY A 77 -18.86 -16.41 4.63
CA GLY A 77 -18.78 -17.64 3.84
C GLY A 77 -17.56 -18.49 4.19
N ALA A 78 -17.40 -19.66 3.56
CA ALA A 78 -16.38 -20.64 3.93
C ALA A 78 -14.93 -20.09 4.00
N LYS A 79 -14.59 -19.15 3.10
CA LYS A 79 -13.28 -18.47 3.06
C LYS A 79 -13.42 -16.96 2.87
N ARG A 80 -14.53 -16.38 3.35
CA ARG A 80 -14.85 -14.96 3.20
C ARG A 80 -15.15 -14.35 4.56
N PHE A 81 -14.47 -13.26 4.85
CA PHE A 81 -14.61 -12.51 6.09
C PHE A 81 -14.85 -11.05 5.75
N ARG A 82 -15.80 -10.44 6.46
CA ARG A 82 -15.97 -9.00 6.53
C ARG A 82 -15.24 -8.54 7.79
N VAL A 83 -14.29 -7.64 7.61
CA VAL A 83 -13.55 -7.02 8.71
C VAL A 83 -13.98 -5.56 8.76
N MET A 84 -14.45 -5.10 9.92
CA MET A 84 -14.77 -3.71 10.17
C MET A 84 -13.91 -3.21 11.33
N ILE A 85 -13.26 -2.06 11.12
CA ILE A 85 -12.51 -1.35 12.15
C ILE A 85 -13.15 0.02 12.23
N THR A 86 -13.46 0.46 13.45
CA THR A 86 -13.99 1.79 13.71
C THR A 86 -13.15 2.42 14.80
N ASP A 87 -12.75 3.67 14.58
CA ASP A 87 -11.96 4.46 15.51
C ASP A 87 -12.60 5.84 15.72
N ASN A 88 -12.21 6.47 16.82
CA ASN A 88 -12.57 7.84 17.17
C ASN A 88 -11.50 8.87 16.73
N GLY A 89 -10.67 8.53 15.75
CA GLY A 89 -9.62 9.41 15.25
C GLY A 89 -10.15 10.63 14.50
N PRO A 90 -9.26 11.47 13.93
CA PRO A 90 -9.63 12.71 13.24
C PRO A 90 -10.43 12.49 11.95
N GLY A 91 -10.52 11.24 11.47
CA GLY A 91 -11.15 10.89 10.21
C GLY A 91 -10.33 11.29 8.99
N ILE A 92 -10.90 11.03 7.81
CA ILE A 92 -10.27 11.30 6.51
C ILE A 92 -11.13 12.31 5.73
N PRO A 93 -10.56 13.41 5.22
CA PRO A 93 -11.28 14.31 4.31
C PRO A 93 -11.83 13.56 3.09
N ARG A 94 -13.10 13.77 2.75
CA ARG A 94 -13.81 13.00 1.71
C ARG A 94 -13.10 13.00 0.35
N ASN A 95 -12.46 14.11 -0.01
CA ASN A 95 -11.70 14.25 -1.27
C ASN A 95 -10.36 13.48 -1.28
N GLN A 96 -9.85 13.07 -0.11
CA GLN A 96 -8.61 12.30 0.04
C GLN A 96 -8.84 10.79 0.10
N ILE A 97 -10.06 10.33 0.45
CA ILE A 97 -10.40 8.90 0.56
C ILE A 97 -9.95 8.11 -0.68
N PRO A 98 -10.26 8.51 -1.93
CA PRO A 98 -9.86 7.72 -3.10
C PRO A 98 -8.35 7.61 -3.24
N LYS A 99 -7.60 8.66 -2.86
CA LYS A 99 -6.15 8.67 -3.02
C LYS A 99 -5.46 7.78 -1.98
N ILE A 100 -5.91 7.83 -0.72
CA ILE A 100 -5.36 7.03 0.37
C ILE A 100 -5.59 5.53 0.14
N PHE A 101 -6.71 5.14 -0.45
CA PHE A 101 -7.00 3.73 -0.72
C PHE A 101 -6.55 3.23 -2.10
N ALA A 102 -6.33 4.11 -3.09
CA ALA A 102 -6.04 3.70 -4.46
C ALA A 102 -4.66 4.11 -5.00
N LYS A 103 -3.89 4.96 -4.29
CA LYS A 103 -2.50 5.27 -4.66
C LYS A 103 -1.54 4.59 -3.71
N LEU A 104 -0.59 3.85 -4.26
CA LEU A 104 0.53 3.28 -3.52
C LEU A 104 1.38 4.41 -2.93
N LEU A 105 1.83 4.25 -1.67
CA LEU A 105 2.67 5.22 -0.99
C LEU A 105 2.01 6.60 -0.88
N TYR A 106 0.71 6.63 -0.61
CA TYR A 106 -0.04 7.87 -0.46
C TYR A 106 -0.60 8.00 0.96
N GLY A 107 0.21 8.62 1.82
CA GLY A 107 -0.18 8.91 3.19
C GLY A 107 0.56 10.11 3.76
N SER A 108 0.01 10.68 4.84
CA SER A 108 0.65 11.73 5.62
C SER A 108 2.00 11.31 6.24
N LYS A 109 2.27 10.00 6.26
CA LYS A 109 3.45 9.37 6.88
C LYS A 109 4.75 9.49 6.05
N PHE A 110 4.70 9.81 4.75
CA PHE A 110 5.88 9.82 3.88
C PHE A 110 6.84 11.01 4.07
N HIS A 111 6.38 12.09 4.70
CA HIS A 111 7.19 13.30 4.91
C HIS A 111 7.42 13.60 6.40
N ARG A 112 6.99 12.71 7.30
CA ARG A 112 7.04 12.94 8.74
C ARG A 112 8.16 12.09 9.35
N LEU A 113 9.22 12.74 9.84
CA LEU A 113 10.30 12.12 10.61
C LEU A 113 9.83 11.81 12.04
N ARG A 114 8.86 10.91 12.18
CA ARG A 114 8.37 10.38 13.48
C ARG A 114 8.15 8.88 13.38
N MET A 115 8.52 8.16 14.44
CA MET A 115 8.24 6.73 14.56
C MET A 115 6.71 6.52 14.57
N SER A 116 6.20 5.73 13.63
CA SER A 116 4.79 5.32 13.55
C SER A 116 4.73 3.81 13.30
N ARG A 117 3.61 3.16 13.64
CA ARG A 117 3.49 1.69 13.60
C ARG A 117 3.31 1.17 12.17
N GLY A 118 2.57 1.90 11.32
CA GLY A 118 2.32 1.51 9.93
C GLY A 118 3.56 1.67 9.04
N GLN A 119 4.00 0.59 8.39
CA GLN A 119 5.23 0.57 7.58
C GLN A 119 4.96 0.83 6.09
N GLN A 120 3.74 0.56 5.61
CA GLN A 120 3.35 0.70 4.21
C GLN A 120 2.15 1.65 4.14
N GLY A 121 2.29 2.74 3.39
CA GLY A 121 1.22 3.72 3.16
C GLY A 121 0.73 3.73 1.73
#